data_AF-A0A352XHK5-F1
#
_entry.id   AF-A0A352XHK5-F1
#
_cell.length_a   1.000
_cell.length_b   1.000
_cell.length_c   1.000
_cell.angle_alpha   90.00
_cell.angle_beta   90.00
_cell.angle_gamma   90.00
#
_symmetry.space_group_name_H-M   'P 1'
#
loop_
_entity.id
_entity.type
_entity.pdbx_description
1 polymer ?
#
loop_
_entity_poly.entity_id
_entity_poly.type
_entity_poly.pdbx_seq_one_letter_code
_entity_poly.pdbx_strand_id
1 'polypeptide(L)'
;MTNNQLPTIKILLIGEDPIFKLGLISGLGRFGDLQVVGEVDSSLDAIAKRSCEAQIARLDGWGGDNGIDVVVLELLLSSSNSSVLPGLSLCQEIKAKYPQLPILLLATVSESAQLVAAKELGIEGYCPKGCGIAMIVEAIRQLRAGQFYWQMLPTPPPNITSVLTTAKWYDQLRQSGLRQILDNLAEINTKLENCDAESKRSNRSPLDLLFWRGRQRELLVAQWLVNRLLPTPPQHPLLPAINQTSRVTITSQQPTTQIKNQKTSHSPLSQLTTNSQEQNFTPAPYSSLANLSNIPLEIDILELDKKRDLLYMVRQKFEEILEELRLAEVKIEQLTLMRSRLLQDLWQISLTDFFGKYHTLTLGDRQIEIVNILLKDGDIVQPVILDKIPLVVELIANRLFDKSLTIDNVAYSARTPEAIERREILQQNLIIQTANAVVQPLLNRLGDLEIIKQNFYDRSLISSREIARFRNNLSWKYRRWELVDEPIAIFESRYDLLVISDIGIKKVSIYSPRRQELEQLNGIRLAVTIIYEFQDAIAPRLQGVVSWMGKGIVYILTQILGRGIGLIVRGIIQGVGSALQETRFGKGAERGK
;
A
#
# COMPACT_ATOMS: atom_id res chain seq x y z
N MET A 1 -9.09 60.04 12.98
CA MET A 1 -9.44 58.63 12.70
C MET A 1 -9.16 58.37 11.24
N THR A 2 -8.08 57.68 10.90
CA THR A 2 -7.79 57.24 9.53
C THR A 2 -8.37 55.85 9.33
N ASN A 3 -9.37 55.73 8.45
CA ASN A 3 -10.09 54.47 8.25
C ASN A 3 -9.25 53.54 7.37
N ASN A 4 -8.46 52.66 8.00
CA ASN A 4 -7.47 51.84 7.31
C ASN A 4 -8.12 50.60 6.65
N GLN A 5 -8.95 50.83 5.64
CA GLN A 5 -9.52 49.77 4.81
C GLN A 5 -8.38 49.04 4.09
N LEU A 6 -8.25 47.75 4.36
CA LEU A 6 -7.33 46.88 3.61
C LEU A 6 -7.79 46.80 2.15
N PRO A 7 -6.87 46.83 1.17
CA PRO A 7 -7.23 46.71 -0.23
C PRO A 7 -7.84 45.32 -0.50
N THR A 8 -9.04 45.30 -1.07
CA THR A 8 -9.77 44.05 -1.35
C THR A 8 -9.10 43.28 -2.48
N ILE A 9 -8.66 42.05 -2.21
CA ILE A 9 -8.01 41.17 -3.18
C ILE A 9 -9.08 40.55 -4.08
N LYS A 10 -8.99 40.82 -5.39
CA LYS A 10 -9.93 40.39 -6.42
C LYS A 10 -9.51 39.04 -7.03
N ILE A 11 -10.37 38.04 -6.85
CA ILE A 11 -10.08 36.64 -7.15
C ILE A 11 -10.90 36.16 -8.35
N LEU A 12 -10.24 35.54 -9.33
CA LEU A 12 -10.90 34.75 -10.37
C LEU A 12 -10.89 33.27 -9.96
N LEU A 13 -12.06 32.62 -9.90
CA LEU A 13 -12.16 31.18 -9.66
C LEU A 13 -12.32 30.42 -10.98
N ILE A 14 -11.53 29.38 -11.19
CA ILE A 14 -11.62 28.49 -12.35
C ILE A 14 -11.75 27.05 -11.85
N GLY A 15 -12.80 26.33 -12.23
CA GLY A 15 -13.04 24.94 -11.79
C GLY A 15 -14.34 24.35 -12.33
N GLU A 16 -14.44 23.03 -12.46
CA GLU A 16 -15.61 22.36 -13.03
C GLU A 16 -16.65 21.96 -11.97
N ASP A 17 -16.25 21.73 -10.71
CA ASP A 17 -17.15 21.26 -9.66
C ASP A 17 -17.98 22.44 -9.08
N PRO A 18 -19.32 22.48 -9.27
CA PRO A 18 -20.15 23.57 -8.77
C PRO A 18 -20.28 23.56 -7.24
N ILE A 19 -20.19 22.39 -6.61
CA ILE A 19 -20.26 22.23 -5.14
C ILE A 19 -18.96 22.74 -4.52
N PHE A 20 -17.82 22.40 -5.11
CA PHE A 20 -16.51 22.93 -4.70
C PHE A 20 -16.43 24.44 -4.85
N LYS A 21 -16.86 25.00 -5.99
CA LYS A 21 -16.91 26.46 -6.21
C LYS A 21 -17.81 27.16 -5.19
N LEU A 22 -19.04 26.69 -4.98
CA LEU A 22 -19.97 27.25 -4.00
C LEU A 22 -19.38 27.20 -2.57
N GLY A 23 -18.78 26.08 -2.19
CA GLY A 23 -18.08 25.92 -0.91
C GLY A 23 -16.90 26.89 -0.74
N LEU A 24 -16.10 27.08 -1.78
CA LEU A 24 -14.96 28.01 -1.79
C LEU A 24 -15.42 29.48 -1.71
N ILE A 25 -16.43 29.88 -2.48
CA ILE A 25 -17.01 31.24 -2.45
C ILE A 25 -17.58 31.54 -1.07
N SER A 26 -18.37 30.61 -0.50
CA SER A 26 -18.93 30.71 0.85
C SER A 26 -17.84 30.76 1.94
N GLY A 27 -16.73 30.06 1.74
CA GLY A 27 -15.55 30.11 2.61
C GLY A 27 -14.81 31.45 2.55
N LEU A 28 -14.51 31.95 1.34
CA LEU A 28 -13.76 33.18 1.10
C LEU A 28 -14.56 34.43 1.47
N GLY A 29 -15.88 34.46 1.21
CA GLY A 29 -16.77 35.58 1.54
C GLY A 29 -16.93 35.88 3.03
N ARG A 30 -16.30 35.08 3.92
CA ARG A 30 -16.17 35.35 5.36
C ARG A 30 -15.02 36.29 5.70
N PHE A 31 -14.19 36.66 4.72
CA PHE A 31 -13.01 37.51 4.87
C PHE A 31 -13.22 38.80 4.07
N GLY A 32 -13.47 39.91 4.76
CA GLY A 32 -13.83 41.19 4.13
C GLY A 32 -12.72 41.85 3.29
N ASP A 33 -11.50 41.31 3.32
CA ASP A 33 -10.38 41.67 2.47
C ASP A 33 -10.31 40.87 1.16
N LEU A 34 -11.21 39.90 0.92
CA LEU A 34 -11.25 39.07 -0.28
C LEU A 34 -12.58 39.22 -1.04
N GLN A 35 -12.52 39.27 -2.37
CA GLN A 35 -13.71 39.29 -3.24
C GLN A 35 -13.51 38.39 -4.45
N VAL A 36 -14.43 37.44 -4.67
CA VAL A 36 -14.52 36.73 -5.96
C VAL A 36 -15.18 37.65 -6.98
N VAL A 37 -14.50 37.92 -8.09
CA VAL A 37 -14.95 38.85 -9.15
C VAL A 37 -15.38 38.13 -10.44
N GLY A 38 -15.11 36.83 -10.55
CA GLY A 38 -15.53 36.01 -11.69
C GLY A 38 -15.40 34.51 -11.41
N GLU A 39 -16.18 33.73 -12.14
CA GLU A 39 -16.19 32.27 -12.11
C GLU A 39 -16.12 31.73 -13.54
N VAL A 40 -15.27 30.73 -13.77
CA VAL A 40 -15.09 30.06 -15.06
C VAL A 40 -15.16 28.55 -14.86
N ASP A 41 -15.90 27.85 -15.72
CA ASP A 41 -15.84 26.39 -15.80
C ASP A 41 -14.54 25.95 -16.49
N SER A 42 -13.79 25.02 -15.90
CA SER A 42 -12.50 24.57 -16.46
C SER A 42 -12.63 23.57 -17.62
N SER A 43 -13.81 23.44 -18.21
CA SER A 43 -14.10 22.44 -19.24
C SER A 43 -13.27 22.65 -20.50
N LEU A 44 -12.98 21.54 -21.19
CA LEU A 44 -11.99 21.48 -22.30
C LEU A 44 -12.37 22.25 -23.58
N ASP A 45 -13.53 22.93 -23.61
CA ASP A 45 -14.04 23.60 -24.79
C ASP A 45 -13.30 24.91 -25.11
N ALA A 46 -13.16 25.19 -26.41
CA ALA A 46 -12.75 26.51 -26.90
C ALA A 46 -13.69 27.66 -26.47
N ILE A 47 -14.90 27.32 -26.00
CA ILE A 47 -15.85 28.25 -25.38
C ILE A 47 -15.36 28.65 -23.98
N ALA A 48 -14.98 27.69 -23.13
CA ALA A 48 -14.46 27.96 -21.78
C ALA A 48 -13.16 28.79 -21.84
N LYS A 49 -12.25 28.47 -22.76
CA LYS A 49 -11.04 29.29 -23.02
C LYS A 49 -11.40 30.74 -23.37
N ARG A 50 -12.34 30.96 -24.29
CA ARG A 50 -12.84 32.30 -24.65
C ARG A 50 -13.54 32.99 -23.48
N SER A 51 -14.27 32.28 -22.64
CA SER A 51 -14.90 32.82 -21.43
C SER A 51 -13.86 33.26 -20.39
N CYS A 52 -12.80 32.48 -20.18
CA CYS A 52 -11.68 32.86 -19.31
C CYS A 52 -11.00 34.13 -19.82
N GLU A 53 -10.61 34.16 -21.10
CA GLU A 53 -9.98 35.34 -21.70
C GLU A 53 -10.89 36.56 -21.70
N ALA A 54 -12.19 36.39 -21.95
CA ALA A 54 -13.16 37.48 -21.90
C ALA A 54 -13.43 38.00 -20.49
N GLN A 55 -13.32 37.18 -19.43
CA GLN A 55 -13.40 37.68 -18.05
C GLN A 55 -12.14 38.46 -17.67
N ILE A 56 -10.94 37.93 -17.97
CA ILE A 56 -9.69 38.64 -17.68
C ILE A 56 -9.59 39.96 -18.47
N ALA A 57 -10.01 39.97 -19.74
CA ALA A 57 -10.00 41.18 -20.58
C ALA A 57 -11.12 42.19 -20.26
N ARG A 58 -12.16 41.82 -19.48
CA ARG A 58 -13.20 42.74 -18.98
C ARG A 58 -12.82 43.46 -17.70
N LEU A 59 -11.77 42.98 -17.01
CA LEU A 59 -11.37 43.40 -15.68
C LEU A 59 -10.00 44.10 -15.71
N ASP A 60 -9.71 44.90 -16.73
CA ASP A 60 -8.51 45.74 -16.90
C ASP A 60 -7.14 45.05 -16.66
N GLY A 61 -7.09 43.71 -16.72
CA GLY A 61 -5.88 42.91 -16.53
C GLY A 61 -5.42 42.79 -15.07
N TRP A 62 -4.11 42.70 -14.86
CA TRP A 62 -3.49 42.60 -13.54
C TRP A 62 -3.12 43.98 -13.00
N GLY A 63 -3.62 44.33 -11.81
CA GLY A 63 -3.22 45.53 -11.08
C GLY A 63 -3.93 46.85 -11.44
N GLY A 64 -4.92 46.85 -12.34
CA GLY A 64 -5.80 48.01 -12.54
C GLY A 64 -6.84 48.17 -11.41
N ASP A 65 -7.52 49.32 -11.33
CA ASP A 65 -8.58 49.56 -10.32
C ASP A 65 -9.72 48.53 -10.41
N ASN A 66 -9.98 47.98 -11.59
CA ASN A 66 -10.95 46.90 -11.81
C ASN A 66 -10.30 45.50 -11.99
N GLY A 67 -9.01 45.39 -11.65
CA GLY A 67 -8.12 44.25 -11.89
C GLY A 67 -8.54 42.88 -11.34
N ILE A 68 -7.91 41.83 -11.85
CA ILE A 68 -7.76 40.55 -11.13
C ILE A 68 -6.42 40.54 -10.41
N ASP A 69 -6.43 40.24 -9.12
CA ASP A 69 -5.24 40.18 -8.28
C ASP A 69 -4.62 38.79 -8.19
N VAL A 70 -5.45 37.73 -8.14
CA VAL A 70 -5.04 36.31 -8.03
C VAL A 70 -6.01 35.42 -8.80
N VAL A 71 -5.49 34.42 -9.54
CA VAL A 71 -6.29 33.34 -10.13
C VAL A 71 -6.20 32.10 -9.24
N VAL A 72 -7.33 31.50 -8.89
CA VAL A 72 -7.38 30.21 -8.20
C VAL A 72 -7.94 29.16 -9.16
N LEU A 73 -7.10 28.21 -9.56
CA LEU A 73 -7.43 27.14 -10.50
C LEU A 73 -7.59 25.81 -9.76
N GLU A 74 -8.78 25.24 -9.86
CA GLU A 74 -9.04 23.85 -9.52
C GLU A 74 -8.45 22.93 -10.60
N LEU A 75 -7.46 22.12 -10.24
CA LEU A 75 -6.97 21.08 -11.15
C LEU A 75 -7.84 19.82 -11.01
N LEU A 76 -8.45 19.42 -12.11
CA LEU A 76 -9.20 18.16 -12.25
C LEU A 76 -8.48 17.24 -13.23
N LEU A 77 -8.39 15.97 -12.85
CA LEU A 77 -7.49 14.99 -13.45
C LEU A 77 -8.31 13.89 -14.11
N SER A 78 -8.62 14.08 -15.40
CA SER A 78 -9.30 13.07 -16.21
C SER A 78 -8.35 11.93 -16.53
N SER A 79 -8.78 10.69 -16.26
CA SER A 79 -7.96 9.45 -16.28
C SER A 79 -7.57 8.95 -17.69
N SER A 80 -7.50 9.85 -18.67
CA SER A 80 -7.13 9.56 -20.06
C SER A 80 -5.61 9.59 -20.28
N ASN A 81 -5.08 8.58 -20.97
CA ASN A 81 -3.65 8.45 -21.27
C ASN A 81 -3.21 9.43 -22.38
N SER A 82 -3.03 10.71 -22.04
CA SER A 82 -2.52 11.75 -22.94
C SER A 82 -1.46 12.61 -22.26
N SER A 83 -0.43 13.00 -23.03
CA SER A 83 0.86 13.45 -22.48
C SER A 83 0.91 14.88 -21.93
N VAL A 84 -0.20 15.63 -22.00
CA VAL A 84 -0.31 17.01 -21.51
C VAL A 84 -1.70 17.19 -20.89
N LEU A 85 -1.75 17.68 -19.66
CA LEU A 85 -3.00 17.79 -18.90
C LEU A 85 -3.72 19.12 -19.15
N PRO A 86 -5.08 19.13 -19.20
CA PRO A 86 -5.86 20.32 -19.54
C PRO A 86 -5.50 21.57 -18.73
N GLY A 87 -5.54 21.47 -17.39
CA GLY A 87 -5.29 22.61 -16.50
C GLY A 87 -3.87 23.18 -16.60
N LEU A 88 -2.86 22.35 -16.86
CA LEU A 88 -1.48 22.84 -17.07
C LEU A 88 -1.35 23.61 -18.39
N SER A 89 -2.08 23.20 -19.45
CA SER A 89 -2.12 23.98 -20.70
C SER A 89 -2.82 25.34 -20.53
N LEU A 90 -3.85 25.41 -19.66
CA LEU A 90 -4.50 26.68 -19.33
C LEU A 90 -3.57 27.59 -18.52
N CYS A 91 -2.81 27.07 -17.55
CA CYS A 91 -1.78 27.84 -16.86
C CYS A 91 -0.71 28.39 -17.81
N GLN A 92 -0.26 27.60 -18.80
CA GLN A 92 0.69 28.04 -19.82
C GLN A 92 0.13 29.20 -20.65
N GLU A 93 -1.12 29.11 -21.11
CA GLU A 93 -1.79 30.17 -21.88
C GLU A 93 -1.98 31.45 -21.05
N ILE A 94 -2.38 31.33 -19.78
CA ILE A 94 -2.50 32.48 -18.86
C ILE A 94 -1.13 33.12 -18.62
N LYS A 95 -0.08 32.34 -18.31
CA LYS A 95 1.27 32.87 -18.09
C LYS A 95 1.91 33.47 -19.33
N ALA A 96 1.61 32.96 -20.53
CA ALA A 96 2.07 33.53 -21.79
C ALA A 96 1.45 34.91 -22.09
N LYS A 97 0.20 35.16 -21.64
CA LYS A 97 -0.51 36.44 -21.84
C LYS A 97 -0.34 37.43 -20.68
N TYR A 98 -0.26 36.93 -19.45
CA TYR A 98 -0.19 37.71 -18.21
C TYR A 98 0.90 37.17 -17.27
N PRO A 99 2.20 37.40 -17.56
CA PRO A 99 3.30 36.76 -16.82
C PRO A 99 3.31 37.07 -15.31
N GLN A 100 2.82 38.25 -14.92
CA GLN A 100 2.84 38.76 -13.54
C GLN A 100 1.57 38.44 -12.73
N LEU A 101 0.54 37.85 -13.35
CA LEU A 101 -0.70 37.46 -12.67
C LEU A 101 -0.48 36.15 -11.87
N PRO A 102 -0.51 36.16 -10.53
CA PRO A 102 -0.19 34.98 -9.73
C PRO A 102 -1.30 33.92 -9.78
N ILE A 103 -0.89 32.65 -9.81
CA ILE A 103 -1.79 31.50 -9.90
C ILE A 103 -1.65 30.60 -8.65
N LEU A 104 -2.78 30.28 -8.02
CA LEU A 104 -2.91 29.28 -6.96
C LEU A 104 -3.57 28.01 -7.50
N LEU A 105 -2.87 26.88 -7.45
CA LEU A 105 -3.43 25.57 -7.79
C LEU A 105 -4.12 24.91 -6.58
N LEU A 106 -5.32 24.38 -6.80
CA LEU A 106 -6.03 23.49 -5.88
C LEU A 106 -6.14 22.09 -6.51
N ALA A 107 -5.26 21.17 -6.09
CA ALA A 107 -5.15 19.81 -6.63
C ALA A 107 -5.15 18.74 -5.52
N THR A 108 -5.45 17.47 -5.84
CA THR A 108 -5.31 16.36 -4.90
C THR A 108 -3.83 15.96 -4.73
N VAL A 109 -3.46 15.47 -3.54
CA VAL A 109 -2.06 15.29 -3.11
C VAL A 109 -1.27 14.21 -3.90
N SER A 110 -1.97 13.35 -4.65
CA SER A 110 -1.43 12.09 -5.18
C SER A 110 -0.31 12.22 -6.23
N GLU A 111 -0.12 13.37 -6.88
CA GLU A 111 0.58 13.45 -8.19
C GLU A 111 1.77 14.43 -8.20
N SER A 112 2.82 14.06 -7.46
CA SER A 112 4.05 14.86 -7.30
C SER A 112 4.70 15.31 -8.61
N ALA A 113 4.68 14.48 -9.66
CA ALA A 113 5.27 14.82 -10.96
C ALA A 113 4.58 16.03 -11.64
N GLN A 114 3.27 16.18 -11.46
CA GLN A 114 2.51 17.31 -12.03
C GLN A 114 2.69 18.58 -11.20
N LEU A 115 2.85 18.45 -9.88
CA LEU A 115 3.20 19.57 -9.00
C LEU A 115 4.63 20.09 -9.29
N VAL A 116 5.56 19.21 -9.67
CA VAL A 116 6.88 19.61 -10.20
C VAL A 116 6.72 20.34 -11.54
N ALA A 117 6.00 19.78 -12.51
CA ALA A 117 5.78 20.43 -13.80
C ALA A 117 5.08 21.81 -13.65
N ALA A 118 4.07 21.92 -12.78
CA ALA A 118 3.42 23.18 -12.44
C ALA A 118 4.41 24.23 -11.91
N LYS A 119 5.34 23.81 -11.04
CA LYS A 119 6.38 24.69 -10.48
C LYS A 119 7.43 25.10 -11.50
N GLU A 120 7.82 24.21 -12.40
CA GLU A 120 8.72 24.50 -13.53
C GLU A 120 8.07 25.48 -14.54
N LEU A 121 6.74 25.49 -14.64
CA LEU A 121 5.96 26.44 -15.44
C LEU A 121 5.77 27.81 -14.74
N GLY A 122 6.44 28.07 -13.63
CA GLY A 122 6.43 29.39 -12.96
C GLY A 122 5.14 29.72 -12.20
N ILE A 123 4.39 28.71 -11.76
CA ILE A 123 3.18 28.90 -10.94
C ILE A 123 3.58 29.23 -9.50
N GLU A 124 3.04 30.31 -8.96
CA GLU A 124 3.49 30.87 -7.69
C GLU A 124 2.97 30.11 -6.46
N GLY A 125 1.85 29.40 -6.54
CA GLY A 125 1.33 28.68 -5.39
C GLY A 125 0.51 27.42 -5.64
N TYR A 126 0.43 26.61 -4.58
CA TYR A 126 -0.29 25.34 -4.50
C TYR A 126 -0.81 25.10 -3.08
N CYS A 127 -2.10 24.73 -2.98
CA CYS A 127 -2.72 24.17 -1.79
C CYS A 127 -3.42 22.84 -2.13
N PRO A 128 -3.38 21.81 -1.26
CA PRO A 128 -4.08 20.56 -1.51
C PRO A 128 -5.60 20.72 -1.34
N LYS A 129 -6.40 20.10 -2.23
CA LYS A 129 -7.86 20.01 -2.04
C LYS A 129 -8.17 19.34 -0.70
N GLY A 130 -9.14 19.90 0.03
CA GLY A 130 -9.49 19.47 1.39
C GLY A 130 -8.69 20.14 2.51
N CYS A 131 -7.73 21.03 2.23
CA CYS A 131 -7.17 21.89 3.27
C CYS A 131 -8.21 22.90 3.82
N GLY A 132 -8.04 23.31 5.08
CA GLY A 132 -8.93 24.28 5.72
C GLY A 132 -8.83 25.67 5.06
N ILE A 133 -9.97 26.34 4.90
CA ILE A 133 -10.11 27.63 4.18
C ILE A 133 -9.08 28.70 4.58
N ALA A 134 -8.67 28.74 5.86
CA ALA A 134 -7.66 29.67 6.35
C ALA A 134 -6.30 29.53 5.65
N MET A 135 -5.92 28.33 5.21
CA MET A 135 -4.68 28.07 4.46
C MET A 135 -4.76 28.65 3.04
N ILE A 136 -5.93 28.54 2.39
CA ILE A 136 -6.20 29.10 1.05
C ILE A 136 -6.20 30.63 1.11
N VAL A 137 -6.81 31.21 2.16
CA VAL A 137 -6.80 32.65 2.43
C VAL A 137 -5.38 33.18 2.64
N GLU A 138 -4.56 32.49 3.43
CA GLU A 138 -3.15 32.86 3.64
C GLU A 138 -2.34 32.75 2.33
N ALA A 139 -2.58 31.70 1.53
CA ALA A 139 -1.96 31.56 0.22
C ALA A 139 -2.28 32.74 -0.71
N ILE A 140 -3.56 33.12 -0.82
CA ILE A 140 -4.01 34.25 -1.65
C ILE A 140 -3.34 35.57 -1.22
N ARG A 141 -3.22 35.81 0.09
CA ARG A 141 -2.56 37.01 0.63
C ARG A 141 -1.05 37.03 0.34
N GLN A 142 -0.36 35.91 0.52
CA GLN A 142 1.08 35.81 0.23
C GLN A 142 1.35 35.97 -1.27
N LEU A 143 0.55 35.34 -2.13
CA LEU A 143 0.60 35.50 -3.58
C LEU A 143 0.41 36.96 -4.00
N ARG A 144 -0.54 37.67 -3.39
CA ARG A 144 -0.76 39.10 -3.68
C ARG A 144 0.37 40.02 -3.19
N ALA A 145 1.15 39.57 -2.20
CA ALA A 145 2.39 40.21 -1.76
C ALA A 145 3.63 39.81 -2.59
N GLY A 146 3.45 39.10 -3.71
CA GLY A 146 4.54 38.63 -4.57
C GLY A 146 5.37 37.50 -3.97
N GLN A 147 4.85 36.79 -2.95
CA GLN A 147 5.51 35.65 -2.32
C GLN A 147 4.98 34.32 -2.90
N PHE A 148 5.82 33.29 -2.88
CA PHE A 148 5.46 31.96 -3.37
C PHE A 148 4.81 31.13 -2.26
N TYR A 149 3.53 30.79 -2.38
CA TYR A 149 2.84 29.91 -1.44
C TYR A 149 2.75 28.47 -1.96
N TRP A 150 3.82 27.70 -1.77
CA TRP A 150 3.78 26.26 -2.02
C TRP A 150 3.65 25.52 -0.69
N GLN A 151 2.43 25.07 -0.36
CA GLN A 151 2.19 24.23 0.81
C GLN A 151 3.11 23.00 0.72
N MET A 152 3.94 22.79 1.74
CA MET A 152 4.98 21.76 1.68
C MET A 152 4.38 20.37 1.45
N LEU A 153 4.67 19.80 0.27
CA LEU A 153 4.95 18.37 0.17
C LEU A 153 5.99 18.05 1.26
N PRO A 154 5.80 17.01 2.09
CA PRO A 154 6.75 16.69 3.15
C PRO A 154 8.12 16.42 2.53
N THR A 155 9.07 17.31 2.79
CA THR A 155 10.45 17.14 2.33
C THR A 155 10.99 15.87 2.97
N PRO A 156 11.42 14.85 2.19
CA PRO A 156 12.06 13.68 2.79
C PRO A 156 13.30 14.15 3.57
N PRO A 157 13.57 13.57 4.75
CA PRO A 157 14.69 14.00 5.58
C PRO A 157 16.02 13.85 4.82
N PRO A 158 17.01 14.73 5.08
CA PRO A 158 18.30 14.68 4.39
C PRO A 158 18.95 13.30 4.59
N ASN A 159 19.43 12.73 3.48
CA ASN A 159 19.84 11.33 3.34
C ASN A 159 20.59 10.73 4.56
N ILE A 160 19.88 9.98 5.40
CA ILE A 160 20.49 8.82 6.07
C ILE A 160 20.41 7.67 5.07
N THR A 161 21.56 7.26 4.52
CA THR A 161 21.64 6.24 3.47
C THR A 161 21.37 4.84 4.02
N SER A 162 20.09 4.46 4.09
CA SER A 162 19.61 3.08 4.16
C SER A 162 18.87 2.67 2.88
N VAL A 163 19.35 3.12 1.72
CA VAL A 163 18.91 2.59 0.41
C VAL A 163 19.36 1.13 0.31
N LEU A 164 18.50 0.23 0.80
CA LEU A 164 18.62 -1.22 0.68
C LEU A 164 18.37 -1.66 -0.76
N THR A 165 19.35 -1.32 -1.61
CA THR A 165 19.82 -2.01 -2.84
C THR A 165 18.84 -2.35 -3.96
N THR A 166 17.52 -2.26 -3.79
CA THR A 166 16.52 -2.76 -4.74
C THR A 166 16.48 -2.01 -6.08
N ALA A 167 16.70 -0.70 -6.11
CA ALA A 167 16.63 0.07 -7.36
C ALA A 167 17.73 -0.35 -8.37
N LYS A 168 18.99 -0.47 -7.92
CA LYS A 168 20.14 -0.61 -8.83
C LYS A 168 20.22 -1.96 -9.54
N TRP A 169 19.80 -3.06 -8.92
CA TRP A 169 19.97 -4.39 -9.52
C TRP A 169 18.95 -4.66 -10.63
N TYR A 170 17.71 -4.18 -10.50
CA TYR A 170 16.73 -4.25 -11.59
C TYR A 170 17.18 -3.41 -12.79
N ASP A 171 17.73 -2.21 -12.58
CA ASP A 171 18.32 -1.40 -13.66
C ASP A 171 19.48 -2.13 -14.34
N GLN A 172 20.41 -2.71 -13.57
CA GLN A 172 21.56 -3.43 -14.10
C GLN A 172 21.15 -4.70 -14.86
N LEU A 173 20.16 -5.45 -14.38
CA LEU A 173 19.57 -6.59 -15.10
C LEU A 173 18.82 -6.14 -16.35
N ARG A 174 18.05 -5.05 -16.30
CA ARG A 174 17.32 -4.49 -17.44
C ARG A 174 18.28 -4.05 -18.54
N GLN A 175 19.34 -3.31 -18.19
CA GLN A 175 20.36 -2.87 -19.16
C GLN A 175 21.16 -4.04 -19.73
N SER A 176 21.58 -5.00 -18.89
CA SER A 176 22.30 -6.20 -19.32
C SER A 176 21.44 -7.07 -20.25
N GLY A 177 20.20 -7.36 -19.84
CA GLY A 177 19.26 -8.18 -20.61
C GLY A 177 18.84 -7.52 -21.93
N LEU A 178 18.52 -6.22 -21.94
CA LEU A 178 18.22 -5.51 -23.19
C LEU A 178 19.43 -5.48 -24.13
N ARG A 179 20.65 -5.32 -23.62
CA ARG A 179 21.87 -5.37 -24.42
C ARG A 179 22.07 -6.75 -25.04
N GLN A 180 22.00 -7.81 -24.24
CA GLN A 180 22.07 -9.19 -24.75
C GLN A 180 20.97 -9.50 -25.79
N ILE A 181 19.74 -9.02 -25.60
CA ILE A 181 18.66 -9.21 -26.56
C ILE A 181 18.95 -8.44 -27.87
N LEU A 182 19.46 -7.22 -27.80
CA LEU A 182 19.85 -6.42 -28.97
C LEU A 182 21.02 -7.04 -29.74
N ASP A 183 22.06 -7.47 -29.03
CA ASP A 183 23.25 -8.10 -29.63
C ASP A 183 22.86 -9.42 -30.35
N ASN A 184 22.02 -10.26 -29.72
CA ASN A 184 21.48 -11.47 -30.34
C ASN A 184 20.56 -11.17 -31.55
N LEU A 185 19.73 -10.12 -31.48
CA LEU A 185 18.89 -9.70 -32.61
C LEU A 185 19.74 -9.22 -33.80
N ALA A 186 20.84 -8.51 -33.57
CA ALA A 186 21.77 -8.13 -34.62
C ALA A 186 22.45 -9.35 -35.29
N GLU A 187 22.90 -10.33 -34.50
CA GLU A 187 23.47 -11.56 -35.03
C GLU A 187 22.44 -12.38 -35.84
N ILE A 188 21.19 -12.46 -35.37
CA ILE A 188 20.12 -13.17 -36.08
C ILE A 188 19.69 -12.44 -37.35
N ASN A 189 19.65 -11.10 -37.35
CA ASN A 189 19.34 -10.33 -38.56
C ASN A 189 20.42 -10.52 -39.64
N THR A 190 21.71 -10.47 -39.29
CA THR A 190 22.78 -10.73 -40.26
C THR A 190 22.78 -12.19 -40.76
N LYS A 191 22.40 -13.17 -39.93
CA LYS A 191 22.18 -14.55 -40.38
C LYS A 191 20.98 -14.67 -41.34
N LEU A 192 19.87 -13.98 -41.06
CA LEU A 192 18.71 -13.94 -41.95
C LEU A 192 19.04 -13.30 -43.31
N GLU A 193 19.76 -12.18 -43.32
CA GLU A 193 20.23 -11.51 -44.55
C GLU A 193 21.16 -12.42 -45.37
N ASN A 194 22.09 -13.12 -44.72
CA ASN A 194 22.94 -14.10 -45.40
C ASN A 194 22.14 -15.30 -45.92
N CYS A 195 21.16 -15.83 -45.18
CA CYS A 195 20.29 -16.90 -45.67
C CYS A 195 19.43 -16.46 -46.87
N ASP A 196 18.82 -15.26 -46.82
CA ASP A 196 18.03 -14.71 -47.93
C ASP A 196 18.90 -14.29 -49.16
N ALA A 197 20.23 -14.19 -49.00
CA ALA A 197 21.20 -14.03 -50.07
C ALA A 197 21.73 -15.37 -50.64
N GLU A 198 22.05 -16.35 -49.78
CA GLU A 198 22.51 -17.68 -50.18
C GLU A 198 21.41 -18.53 -50.82
N SER A 199 20.16 -18.39 -50.37
CA SER A 199 18.98 -19.05 -50.95
C SER A 199 18.77 -18.67 -52.42
N LYS A 200 19.15 -17.45 -52.82
CA LYS A 200 19.14 -16.98 -54.22
C LYS A 200 20.28 -17.54 -55.07
N ARG A 201 21.25 -18.24 -54.47
CA ARG A 201 22.43 -18.83 -55.14
C ARG A 201 22.52 -20.36 -54.99
N SER A 202 21.85 -20.96 -54.01
CA SER A 202 21.90 -22.40 -53.75
C SER A 202 20.62 -22.91 -53.06
N ASN A 203 20.22 -24.13 -53.41
CA ASN A 203 18.97 -24.74 -52.94
C ASN A 203 19.09 -25.31 -51.50
N ARG A 204 19.19 -24.42 -50.50
CA ARG A 204 19.17 -24.78 -49.06
C ARG A 204 17.73 -24.80 -48.49
N SER A 205 17.57 -25.50 -47.37
CA SER A 205 16.26 -25.84 -46.80
C SER A 205 15.50 -24.62 -46.24
N PRO A 206 14.19 -24.46 -46.52
CA PRO A 206 13.38 -23.37 -45.95
C PRO A 206 13.17 -23.51 -44.42
N LEU A 207 13.54 -24.65 -43.83
CA LEU A 207 13.45 -24.87 -42.37
C LEU A 207 14.39 -23.95 -41.58
N ASP A 208 15.60 -23.68 -42.09
CA ASP A 208 16.57 -22.79 -41.43
C ASP A 208 16.02 -21.36 -41.37
N LEU A 209 15.39 -20.90 -42.45
CA LEU A 209 14.77 -19.58 -42.54
C LEU A 209 13.57 -19.44 -41.58
N LEU A 210 12.76 -20.50 -41.45
CA LEU A 210 11.65 -20.55 -40.48
C LEU A 210 12.17 -20.56 -39.03
N PHE A 211 13.24 -21.30 -38.74
CA PHE A 211 13.87 -21.35 -37.43
C PHE A 211 14.39 -19.97 -36.99
N TRP A 212 15.19 -19.30 -37.84
CA TRP A 212 15.72 -17.97 -37.50
C TRP A 212 14.63 -16.90 -37.40
N ARG A 213 13.59 -16.92 -38.26
CA ARG A 213 12.42 -16.02 -38.13
C ARG A 213 11.57 -16.32 -36.89
N GLY A 214 11.52 -17.57 -36.44
CA GLY A 214 10.94 -17.94 -35.14
C GLY A 214 11.72 -17.32 -33.98
N ARG A 215 13.05 -17.52 -33.96
CA ARG A 215 13.94 -17.00 -32.90
C ARG A 215 13.96 -15.48 -32.83
N GLN A 216 13.86 -14.79 -33.97
CA GLN A 216 13.71 -13.33 -34.05
C GLN A 216 12.44 -12.85 -33.32
N ARG A 217 11.30 -13.53 -33.51
CA ARG A 217 10.03 -13.21 -32.83
C ARG A 217 10.10 -13.41 -31.33
N GLU A 218 10.71 -14.51 -30.87
CA GLU A 218 10.91 -14.77 -29.44
C GLU A 218 11.69 -13.63 -28.75
N LEU A 219 12.77 -13.16 -29.38
CA LEU A 219 13.60 -12.09 -28.84
C LEU A 219 12.92 -10.71 -28.87
N LEU A 220 12.13 -10.42 -29.92
CA LEU A 220 11.31 -9.19 -29.96
C LEU A 220 10.22 -9.19 -28.88
N VAL A 221 9.57 -10.33 -28.63
CA VAL A 221 8.61 -10.49 -27.52
C VAL A 221 9.32 -10.35 -26.18
N ALA A 222 10.51 -10.94 -26.00
CA ALA A 222 11.31 -10.76 -24.79
C ALA A 222 11.71 -9.28 -24.57
N GLN A 223 12.12 -8.56 -25.63
CA GLN A 223 12.45 -7.14 -25.58
C GLN A 223 11.25 -6.27 -25.16
N TRP A 224 10.07 -6.57 -25.70
CA TRP A 224 8.82 -5.91 -25.32
C TRP A 224 8.44 -6.20 -23.86
N LEU A 225 8.56 -7.45 -23.44
CA LEU A 225 8.26 -7.88 -22.07
C LEU A 225 9.18 -7.21 -21.04
N VAL A 226 10.49 -7.17 -21.31
CA VAL A 226 11.49 -6.52 -20.46
C VAL A 226 11.25 -5.00 -20.35
N ASN A 227 10.84 -4.35 -21.43
CA ASN A 227 10.49 -2.92 -21.40
C ASN A 227 9.12 -2.61 -20.77
N ARG A 228 8.26 -3.61 -20.56
CA ARG A 228 6.92 -3.43 -19.95
C ARG A 228 6.84 -3.91 -18.50
N LEU A 229 7.73 -4.82 -18.07
CA LEU A 229 7.76 -5.36 -16.71
C LEU A 229 8.85 -4.75 -15.81
N LEU A 230 9.93 -4.17 -16.37
CA LEU A 230 10.99 -3.51 -15.59
C LEU A 230 10.95 -1.99 -15.81
N PRO A 231 10.95 -1.17 -14.74
CA PRO A 231 10.88 0.29 -14.86
C PRO A 231 11.98 0.93 -15.72
N THR A 232 11.66 2.06 -16.34
CA THR A 232 12.63 3.00 -16.90
C THR A 232 13.03 4.04 -15.85
N PRO A 233 14.33 4.21 -15.52
CA PRO A 233 14.78 5.31 -14.69
C PRO A 233 14.69 6.65 -15.45
N PRO A 234 14.35 7.77 -14.79
CA PRO A 234 14.30 9.08 -15.42
C PRO A 234 15.69 9.57 -15.84
N GLN A 235 15.84 9.94 -17.12
CA GLN A 235 17.08 10.51 -17.65
C GLN A 235 17.17 12.01 -17.32
N HIS A 236 17.68 12.34 -16.13
CA HIS A 236 18.05 13.72 -15.81
C HIS A 236 19.39 14.08 -16.51
N PRO A 237 19.44 15.14 -17.35
CA PRO A 237 20.70 15.66 -17.86
C PRO A 237 21.51 16.30 -16.72
N LEU A 238 22.82 16.07 -16.71
CA LEU A 238 23.73 16.59 -15.70
C LEU A 238 24.07 18.06 -15.94
N LEU A 239 23.94 18.89 -14.90
CA LEU A 239 24.50 20.25 -14.83
C LEU A 239 25.41 20.38 -13.59
N PRO A 240 26.43 21.25 -13.63
CA PRO A 240 27.60 21.13 -12.76
C PRO A 240 27.39 21.66 -11.33
N ALA A 241 28.15 21.12 -10.39
CA ALA A 241 28.14 21.56 -9.00
C ALA A 241 28.79 22.94 -8.82
N ILE A 242 28.13 23.82 -8.06
CA ILE A 242 28.69 25.08 -7.59
C ILE A 242 28.98 24.94 -6.09
N ASN A 243 30.25 25.01 -5.71
CA ASN A 243 30.66 25.16 -4.32
C ASN A 243 30.33 26.56 -3.83
N GLN A 244 29.69 26.68 -2.66
CA GLN A 244 29.94 27.85 -1.81
C GLN A 244 29.69 27.56 -0.32
N THR A 245 30.75 27.69 0.45
CA THR A 245 30.72 27.66 1.91
C THR A 245 30.24 28.98 2.47
N SER A 246 29.30 28.95 3.42
CA SER A 246 29.18 30.03 4.41
C SER A 246 28.62 29.49 5.72
N ARG A 247 29.28 29.87 6.81
CA ARG A 247 29.02 29.42 8.18
C ARG A 247 28.68 30.66 9.00
N VAL A 248 27.42 30.81 9.37
CA VAL A 248 26.96 31.90 10.25
C VAL A 248 26.27 31.28 11.46
N THR A 249 26.77 31.62 12.64
CA THR A 249 26.19 31.26 13.94
C THR A 249 25.47 32.48 14.49
N ILE A 250 24.18 32.34 14.82
CA ILE A 250 23.46 33.34 15.63
C ILE A 250 22.76 32.61 16.78
N THR A 251 23.00 33.11 17.99
CA THR A 251 22.46 32.62 19.26
C THR A 251 21.00 33.05 19.44
N SER A 252 20.15 32.17 19.97
CA SER A 252 18.83 32.53 20.50
C SER A 252 18.81 32.41 22.03
N GLN A 253 18.39 33.49 22.71
CA GLN A 253 18.22 33.54 24.16
C GLN A 253 16.75 33.33 24.53
N GLN A 254 16.50 32.69 25.68
CA GLN A 254 15.15 32.55 26.25
C GLN A 254 14.76 33.78 27.09
N PRO A 255 13.47 34.15 27.08
CA PRO A 255 12.82 34.80 28.22
C PRO A 255 11.94 33.80 28.98
N THR A 256 12.08 33.74 30.30
CA THR A 256 11.19 33.00 31.21
C THR A 256 10.15 33.92 31.84
N THR A 257 8.93 33.43 32.03
CA THR A 257 7.93 34.09 32.91
C THR A 257 7.11 33.05 33.68
N GLN A 258 7.03 33.18 35.00
CA GLN A 258 6.15 32.40 35.89
C GLN A 258 5.15 33.34 36.58
N ILE A 259 3.88 32.94 36.68
CA ILE A 259 2.89 33.52 37.63
C ILE A 259 2.08 32.38 38.27
N LYS A 260 1.60 32.56 39.52
CA LYS A 260 1.06 31.51 40.41
C LYS A 260 -0.47 31.55 40.63
N ASN A 261 -1.03 30.34 40.77
CA ASN A 261 -2.08 29.86 41.70
C ASN A 261 -3.14 30.81 42.32
N GLN A 262 -4.40 30.37 42.20
CA GLN A 262 -5.44 30.22 43.25
C GLN A 262 -6.47 29.18 42.71
N LYS A 263 -7.02 28.14 43.39
CA LYS A 263 -7.56 27.88 44.75
C LYS A 263 -8.84 28.66 45.08
N THR A 264 -9.95 28.10 45.60
CA THR A 264 -10.32 26.70 46.03
C THR A 264 -11.56 26.18 45.24
N SER A 265 -12.53 25.30 45.65
CA SER A 265 -12.89 24.55 46.89
C SER A 265 -13.97 23.46 46.64
N HIS A 266 -13.95 22.37 47.44
CA HIS A 266 -15.03 21.59 48.14
C HIS A 266 -16.46 21.39 47.53
N SER A 267 -17.24 20.30 47.77
CA SER A 267 -17.13 18.94 48.41
C SER A 267 -18.54 18.25 48.42
N PRO A 268 -18.85 17.09 49.08
CA PRO A 268 -18.28 15.72 49.05
C PRO A 268 -19.34 14.56 48.92
N LEU A 269 -18.90 13.29 49.04
CA LEU A 269 -19.68 12.05 49.42
C LEU A 269 -20.63 11.45 48.34
N SER A 270 -20.91 10.12 48.24
CA SER A 270 -20.82 8.99 49.20
C SER A 270 -20.60 7.58 48.58
N GLN A 271 -19.93 6.70 49.35
CA GLN A 271 -20.18 5.25 49.57
C GLN A 271 -20.12 4.18 48.44
N LEU A 272 -19.05 3.36 48.53
CA LEU A 272 -19.05 1.89 48.77
C LEU A 272 -20.05 0.96 48.04
N THR A 273 -19.49 0.06 47.22
CA THR A 273 -19.89 -1.37 47.22
C THR A 273 -18.68 -2.28 46.96
N THR A 274 -18.55 -3.35 47.74
CA THR A 274 -17.64 -4.47 47.48
C THR A 274 -18.43 -5.63 46.87
N ASN A 275 -17.87 -6.35 45.88
CA ASN A 275 -17.73 -7.82 45.93
C ASN A 275 -17.16 -8.42 44.64
N SER A 276 -16.00 -9.05 44.81
CA SER A 276 -15.52 -10.32 44.23
C SER A 276 -16.44 -11.12 43.29
N GLN A 277 -15.97 -11.38 42.06
CA GLN A 277 -16.18 -12.58 41.22
C GLN A 277 -15.34 -12.40 39.93
N GLU A 278 -14.51 -13.32 39.41
CA GLU A 278 -14.06 -14.65 39.89
C GLU A 278 -12.57 -14.88 39.56
N GLN A 279 -11.84 -15.57 40.44
CA GLN A 279 -10.59 -16.24 40.07
C GLN A 279 -10.91 -17.66 39.62
N ASN A 280 -10.94 -17.89 38.30
CA ASN A 280 -10.94 -19.24 37.72
C ASN A 280 -9.60 -19.49 37.01
N PHE A 281 -8.62 -20.03 37.76
CA PHE A 281 -7.33 -20.45 37.22
C PHE A 281 -7.49 -21.76 36.42
N THR A 282 -7.56 -21.67 35.10
CA THR A 282 -7.38 -22.81 34.17
C THR A 282 -5.95 -22.82 33.63
N PRO A 283 -5.04 -23.67 34.15
CA PRO A 283 -3.63 -23.66 33.76
C PRO A 283 -3.37 -24.48 32.47
N ALA A 284 -3.69 -23.91 31.30
CA ALA A 284 -3.29 -24.48 30.00
C ALA A 284 -3.21 -23.57 28.74
N PRO A 285 -3.62 -22.28 28.69
CA PRO A 285 -3.84 -21.58 27.40
C PRO A 285 -2.58 -21.25 26.57
N TYR A 286 -1.39 -21.64 27.04
CA TYR A 286 -0.12 -21.44 26.34
C TYR A 286 0.78 -22.70 26.39
N SER A 287 0.16 -23.89 26.36
CA SER A 287 0.86 -25.19 26.36
C SER A 287 1.65 -25.40 25.05
N SER A 288 0.95 -25.35 23.91
CA SER A 288 1.54 -25.25 22.57
C SER A 288 1.43 -23.82 22.04
N LEU A 289 2.52 -23.30 21.49
CA LEU A 289 2.55 -22.02 20.77
C LEU A 289 3.11 -22.19 19.34
N ALA A 290 2.96 -23.38 18.77
CA ALA A 290 3.27 -23.65 17.37
C ALA A 290 2.43 -22.75 16.45
N ASN A 291 3.01 -22.23 15.37
CA ASN A 291 2.29 -21.39 14.43
C ASN A 291 1.57 -22.24 13.37
N LEU A 292 0.25 -22.20 13.39
CA LEU A 292 -0.68 -22.89 12.49
C LEU A 292 -1.47 -21.91 11.60
N SER A 293 -1.10 -20.62 11.61
CA SER A 293 -1.80 -19.55 10.87
C SER A 293 -1.47 -19.48 9.37
N ASN A 294 -0.45 -20.23 8.92
CA ASN A 294 0.19 -20.16 7.60
C ASN A 294 0.81 -18.78 7.24
N ILE A 295 0.97 -17.90 8.21
CA ILE A 295 1.60 -16.57 8.08
C ILE A 295 2.74 -16.49 9.12
N PRO A 296 3.98 -16.08 8.77
CA PRO A 296 5.07 -15.99 9.74
C PRO A 296 4.74 -14.95 10.82
N LEU A 297 4.90 -15.29 12.09
CA LEU A 297 4.72 -14.37 13.22
C LEU A 297 6.09 -13.92 13.73
N GLU A 298 6.21 -12.66 14.11
CA GLU A 298 7.45 -12.05 14.59
C GLU A 298 7.92 -12.75 15.88
N ILE A 299 6.97 -13.16 16.72
CA ILE A 299 7.19 -13.98 17.92
C ILE A 299 7.66 -15.42 17.64
N ASP A 300 7.68 -15.90 16.39
CA ASP A 300 8.17 -17.25 16.06
C ASP A 300 9.69 -17.38 16.08
N ILE A 301 10.44 -16.26 16.18
CA ILE A 301 11.89 -16.32 16.42
C ILE A 301 12.23 -16.66 17.87
N LEU A 302 11.29 -16.45 18.81
CA LEU A 302 11.56 -16.59 20.24
C LEU A 302 11.54 -18.06 20.69
N GLU A 303 12.41 -18.41 21.63
CA GLU A 303 12.32 -19.67 22.38
C GLU A 303 10.95 -19.76 23.09
N LEU A 304 10.38 -20.98 23.17
CA LEU A 304 8.98 -21.21 23.57
C LEU A 304 8.59 -20.54 24.89
N ASP A 305 9.49 -20.55 25.88
CA ASP A 305 9.22 -19.94 27.19
C ASP A 305 9.25 -18.41 27.11
N LYS A 306 10.20 -17.81 26.36
CA LYS A 306 10.21 -16.36 26.09
C LYS A 306 8.98 -15.90 25.32
N LYS A 307 8.49 -16.73 24.40
CA LYS A 307 7.22 -16.53 23.68
C LYS A 307 6.03 -16.52 24.63
N ARG A 308 6.00 -17.43 25.62
CA ARG A 308 4.96 -17.50 26.66
C ARG A 308 5.04 -16.30 27.62
N ASP A 309 6.23 -15.97 28.10
CA ASP A 309 6.49 -14.83 28.99
C ASP A 309 5.96 -13.52 28.38
N LEU A 310 6.27 -13.27 27.10
CA LEU A 310 5.82 -12.07 26.38
C LEU A 310 4.29 -12.02 26.23
N LEU A 311 3.64 -13.12 25.85
CA LEU A 311 2.18 -13.17 25.69
C LEU A 311 1.45 -12.99 27.03
N TYR A 312 2.00 -13.54 28.12
CA TYR A 312 1.47 -13.31 29.47
C TYR A 312 1.66 -11.85 29.92
N MET A 313 2.86 -11.28 29.70
CA MET A 313 3.17 -9.89 30.06
C MET A 313 2.27 -8.90 29.31
N VAL A 314 2.14 -9.03 27.99
CA VAL A 314 1.26 -8.18 27.17
C VAL A 314 -0.20 -8.28 27.64
N ARG A 315 -0.67 -9.49 28.00
CA ARG A 315 -2.00 -9.68 28.60
C ARG A 315 -2.13 -8.91 29.91
N GLN A 316 -1.16 -9.05 30.82
CA GLN A 316 -1.17 -8.35 32.11
C GLN A 316 -1.20 -6.83 31.92
N LYS A 317 -0.37 -6.28 31.02
CA LYS A 317 -0.32 -4.84 30.72
C LYS A 317 -1.60 -4.30 30.09
N PHE A 318 -2.32 -5.12 29.32
CA PHE A 318 -3.64 -4.73 28.81
C PHE A 318 -4.68 -4.64 29.94
N GLU A 319 -4.69 -5.58 30.87
CA GLU A 319 -5.60 -5.51 32.03
C GLU A 319 -5.22 -4.34 32.97
N GLU A 320 -3.92 -4.08 33.20
CA GLU A 320 -3.44 -2.88 33.95
C GLU A 320 -3.98 -1.58 33.33
N ILE A 321 -3.88 -1.41 32.01
CA ILE A 321 -4.41 -0.24 31.29
C ILE A 321 -5.94 -0.15 31.37
N LEU A 322 -6.67 -1.28 31.37
CA LEU A 322 -8.13 -1.26 31.56
C LEU A 322 -8.52 -0.79 32.96
N GLU A 323 -7.76 -1.15 34.00
CA GLU A 323 -7.99 -0.63 35.36
C GLU A 323 -7.66 0.87 35.45
N GLU A 324 -6.56 1.34 34.85
CA GLU A 324 -6.23 2.78 34.78
C GLU A 324 -7.33 3.58 34.06
N LEU A 325 -7.85 3.09 32.93
CA LEU A 325 -8.95 3.73 32.20
C LEU A 325 -10.25 3.80 33.01
N ARG A 326 -10.51 2.79 33.86
CA ARG A 326 -11.68 2.78 34.76
C ARG A 326 -11.50 3.79 35.91
N LEU A 327 -10.31 3.84 36.51
CA LEU A 327 -9.97 4.79 37.58
C LEU A 327 -9.94 6.25 37.09
N ALA A 328 -9.67 6.47 35.80
CA ALA A 328 -9.67 7.79 35.16
C ALA A 328 -11.05 8.26 34.66
N GLU A 329 -12.13 7.50 34.90
CA GLU A 329 -13.52 7.80 34.49
C GLU A 329 -13.67 8.17 32.99
N VAL A 330 -12.89 7.51 32.13
CA VAL A 330 -12.88 7.76 30.68
C VAL A 330 -14.25 7.47 30.06
N LYS A 331 -14.68 8.27 29.08
CA LYS A 331 -15.97 8.12 28.40
C LYS A 331 -15.83 7.31 27.10
N ILE A 332 -16.89 6.56 26.75
CA ILE A 332 -16.96 5.74 25.53
C ILE A 332 -16.59 6.54 24.27
N GLU A 333 -17.04 7.79 24.18
CA GLU A 333 -16.78 8.73 23.08
C GLU A 333 -15.27 9.03 22.87
N GLN A 334 -14.48 9.00 23.95
CA GLN A 334 -13.05 9.31 23.92
C GLN A 334 -12.21 8.12 23.42
N LEU A 335 -12.71 6.89 23.52
CA LEU A 335 -11.98 5.67 23.16
C LEU A 335 -11.48 5.68 21.71
N THR A 336 -12.28 6.20 20.76
CA THR A 336 -11.89 6.29 19.35
C THR A 336 -10.70 7.21 19.13
N LEU A 337 -10.63 8.32 19.87
CA LEU A 337 -9.51 9.26 19.82
C LEU A 337 -8.28 8.73 20.56
N MET A 338 -8.49 7.95 21.62
CA MET A 338 -7.42 7.36 22.43
C MET A 338 -6.85 6.07 21.84
N ARG A 339 -7.56 5.37 20.94
CA ARG A 339 -7.23 4.03 20.39
C ARG A 339 -5.74 3.86 20.06
N SER A 340 -5.23 4.65 19.11
CA SER A 340 -3.86 4.48 18.62
C SER A 340 -2.82 4.74 19.70
N ARG A 341 -3.09 5.71 20.58
CA ARG A 341 -2.25 6.00 21.75
C ARG A 341 -2.28 4.85 22.76
N LEU A 342 -3.43 4.27 23.08
CA LEU A 342 -3.53 3.15 24.04
C LEU A 342 -2.78 1.91 23.53
N LEU A 343 -2.79 1.67 22.22
CA LEU A 343 -1.99 0.62 21.60
C LEU A 343 -0.49 0.94 21.64
N GLN A 344 -0.12 2.22 21.45
CA GLN A 344 1.26 2.69 21.57
C GLN A 344 1.77 2.54 23.01
N ASP A 345 1.02 3.03 24.00
CA ASP A 345 1.35 2.99 25.43
C ASP A 345 1.48 1.52 25.89
N LEU A 346 0.53 0.63 25.51
CA LEU A 346 0.60 -0.81 25.76
C LEU A 346 1.87 -1.45 25.17
N TRP A 347 2.23 -1.11 23.93
CA TRP A 347 3.45 -1.60 23.28
C TRP A 347 4.72 -1.09 23.97
N GLN A 348 4.79 0.21 24.31
CA GLN A 348 5.96 0.80 24.97
C GLN A 348 6.21 0.16 26.34
N ILE A 349 5.16 -0.03 27.15
CA ILE A 349 5.26 -0.65 28.47
C ILE A 349 5.67 -2.12 28.33
N SER A 350 5.01 -2.89 27.46
CA SER A 350 5.33 -4.31 27.23
C SER A 350 6.76 -4.52 26.71
N LEU A 351 7.25 -3.64 25.83
CA LEU A 351 8.61 -3.67 25.32
C LEU A 351 9.64 -3.34 26.41
N THR A 352 9.35 -2.32 27.23
CA THR A 352 10.23 -1.87 28.32
C THR A 352 10.39 -2.93 29.40
N ASP A 353 9.30 -3.61 29.78
CA ASP A 353 9.33 -4.65 30.80
C ASP A 353 9.91 -5.97 30.25
N PHE A 354 9.65 -6.33 28.98
CA PHE A 354 10.16 -7.58 28.39
C PHE A 354 11.67 -7.58 28.14
N PHE A 355 12.23 -6.47 27.63
CA PHE A 355 13.68 -6.34 27.44
C PHE A 355 14.41 -5.84 28.70
N GLY A 356 13.68 -5.39 29.71
CA GLY A 356 14.20 -4.84 30.96
C GLY A 356 14.63 -3.39 30.83
N LYS A 357 13.95 -2.49 31.55
CA LYS A 357 14.13 -1.03 31.52
C LYS A 357 15.58 -0.53 31.59
N TYR A 358 16.44 -1.21 32.35
CA TYR A 358 17.85 -0.84 32.55
C TYR A 358 18.83 -1.85 31.92
N HIS A 359 18.36 -2.73 31.02
CA HIS A 359 19.24 -3.72 30.41
C HIS A 359 20.12 -3.07 29.33
N THR A 360 21.42 -3.03 29.62
CA THR A 360 22.46 -2.60 28.70
C THR A 360 23.20 -3.78 28.10
N LEU A 361 23.55 -3.67 26.81
CA LEU A 361 24.49 -4.55 26.12
C LEU A 361 25.86 -3.88 26.04
N THR A 362 26.90 -4.58 26.46
CA THR A 362 28.29 -4.14 26.27
C THR A 362 28.79 -4.63 24.91
N LEU A 363 28.99 -3.71 23.96
CA LEU A 363 29.44 -4.00 22.60
C LEU A 363 30.80 -3.34 22.36
N GLY A 364 31.88 -4.02 22.75
CA GLY A 364 33.20 -3.41 22.93
C GLY A 364 33.15 -2.35 24.04
N ASP A 365 33.80 -1.20 23.83
CA ASP A 365 33.83 -0.09 24.79
C ASP A 365 32.51 0.69 24.94
N ARG A 366 31.41 0.24 24.28
CA ARG A 366 30.12 0.94 24.29
C ARG A 366 29.05 0.14 25.02
N GLN A 367 28.48 0.72 26.07
CA GLN A 367 27.22 0.25 26.64
C GLN A 367 26.05 0.81 25.82
N ILE A 368 25.06 -0.05 25.56
CA ILE A 368 23.91 0.24 24.70
C ILE A 368 22.64 -0.15 25.43
N GLU A 369 21.80 0.82 25.78
CA GLU A 369 20.46 0.59 26.35
C GLU A 369 19.52 0.03 25.28
N ILE A 370 19.05 -1.22 25.45
CA ILE A 370 18.24 -1.91 24.43
C ILE A 370 16.94 -1.14 24.16
N VAL A 371 16.18 -0.85 25.21
CA VAL A 371 14.86 -0.22 25.14
C VAL A 371 14.92 1.13 24.39
N ASN A 372 15.92 1.97 24.69
CA ASN A 372 16.12 3.27 24.04
C ASN A 372 16.61 3.20 22.58
N ILE A 373 16.95 2.01 22.07
CA ILE A 373 17.14 1.76 20.63
C ILE A 373 15.87 1.21 20.00
N LEU A 374 15.17 0.28 20.65
CA LEU A 374 14.00 -0.39 20.09
C LEU A 374 12.76 0.53 20.02
N LEU A 375 12.55 1.41 21.01
CA LEU A 375 11.46 2.39 21.02
C LEU A 375 11.50 3.37 19.82
N LYS A 376 12.66 3.52 19.16
CA LYS A 376 12.83 4.38 17.97
C LYS A 376 12.18 3.83 16.70
N ASP A 377 11.67 2.59 16.72
CA ASP A 377 10.86 2.03 15.63
C ASP A 377 9.36 2.25 15.85
N GLY A 378 8.94 3.03 16.85
CA GLY A 378 7.52 3.36 17.09
C GLY A 378 6.79 3.89 15.85
N ASP A 379 7.44 4.79 15.09
CA ASP A 379 6.90 5.37 13.84
C ASP A 379 6.73 4.33 12.71
N ILE A 380 7.35 3.15 12.83
CA ILE A 380 7.22 2.01 11.91
C ILE A 380 6.18 1.02 12.44
N VAL A 381 6.30 0.65 13.72
CA VAL A 381 5.44 -0.34 14.40
C VAL A 381 4.00 0.13 14.48
N GLN A 382 3.77 1.42 14.74
CA GLN A 382 2.44 1.99 14.90
C GLN A 382 1.57 1.81 13.63
N PRO A 383 1.92 2.34 12.43
CA PRO A 383 1.09 2.19 11.23
C PRO A 383 1.11 0.78 10.62
N VAL A 384 2.19 0.00 10.80
CA VAL A 384 2.35 -1.32 10.16
C VAL A 384 1.68 -2.45 10.96
N ILE A 385 1.65 -2.36 12.30
CA ILE A 385 1.13 -3.43 13.17
C ILE A 385 0.01 -2.93 14.07
N LEU A 386 0.24 -1.90 14.89
CA LEU A 386 -0.69 -1.53 15.95
C LEU A 386 -2.00 -0.93 15.41
N ASP A 387 -1.92 0.07 14.52
CA ASP A 387 -3.11 0.68 13.91
C ASP A 387 -3.87 -0.28 13.00
N LYS A 388 -3.27 -1.43 12.63
CA LYS A 388 -3.91 -2.52 11.88
C LYS A 388 -4.67 -3.51 12.76
N ILE A 389 -4.58 -3.44 14.11
CA ILE A 389 -5.35 -4.30 15.01
C ILE A 389 -6.83 -3.87 14.99
N PRO A 390 -7.77 -4.72 14.51
CA PRO A 390 -9.15 -4.33 14.32
C PRO A 390 -9.97 -4.41 15.62
N LEU A 391 -11.10 -3.71 15.64
CA LEU A 391 -12.14 -3.78 16.68
C LEU A 391 -11.67 -3.55 18.14
N VAL A 392 -10.57 -2.81 18.32
CA VAL A 392 -9.97 -2.48 19.63
C VAL A 392 -10.89 -1.58 20.46
N VAL A 393 -11.61 -0.64 19.84
CA VAL A 393 -12.54 0.26 20.54
C VAL A 393 -13.74 -0.52 21.05
N GLU A 394 -14.24 -1.47 20.27
CA GLU A 394 -15.34 -2.37 20.59
C GLU A 394 -14.96 -3.32 21.74
N LEU A 395 -13.75 -3.90 21.69
CA LEU A 395 -13.19 -4.70 22.79
C LEU A 395 -13.12 -3.89 24.09
N ILE A 396 -12.49 -2.71 24.07
CA ILE A 396 -12.34 -1.87 25.27
C ILE A 396 -13.70 -1.36 25.77
N ALA A 397 -14.60 -0.95 24.87
CA ALA A 397 -15.93 -0.48 25.25
C ALA A 397 -16.80 -1.58 25.87
N ASN A 398 -16.67 -2.82 25.39
CA ASN A 398 -17.31 -3.98 26.00
C ASN A 398 -16.71 -4.31 27.38
N ARG A 399 -15.38 -4.27 27.52
CA ARG A 399 -14.68 -4.58 28.79
C ARG A 399 -14.90 -3.55 29.89
N LEU A 400 -15.10 -2.27 29.56
CA LEU A 400 -15.22 -1.17 30.53
C LEU A 400 -16.66 -0.74 30.82
N PHE A 401 -17.60 -0.91 29.88
CA PHE A 401 -18.95 -0.32 29.98
C PHE A 401 -20.09 -1.32 29.69
N ASP A 402 -19.80 -2.63 29.67
CA ASP A 402 -20.76 -3.69 29.27
C ASP A 402 -21.45 -3.43 27.91
N LYS A 403 -20.80 -2.67 27.01
CA LYS A 403 -21.34 -2.34 25.69
C LYS A 403 -21.55 -3.61 24.86
N SER A 404 -22.68 -3.70 24.17
CA SER A 404 -22.98 -4.79 23.24
C SER A 404 -21.95 -4.91 22.11
N LEU A 405 -21.69 -6.14 21.69
CA LEU A 405 -20.85 -6.47 20.54
C LEU A 405 -21.71 -6.84 19.35
N THR A 406 -21.38 -6.30 18.18
CA THR A 406 -22.03 -6.69 16.92
C THR A 406 -21.38 -7.96 16.39
N ILE A 407 -22.17 -9.02 16.31
CA ILE A 407 -21.81 -10.31 15.71
C ILE A 407 -22.74 -10.49 14.52
N ASP A 408 -22.17 -10.53 13.33
CA ASP A 408 -22.86 -10.90 12.09
C ASP A 408 -24.13 -10.04 11.85
N ASN A 409 -23.97 -8.73 12.12
CA ASN A 409 -24.97 -7.64 12.11
C ASN A 409 -26.05 -7.69 13.22
N VAL A 410 -25.98 -8.63 14.17
CA VAL A 410 -26.84 -8.71 15.37
C VAL A 410 -26.08 -8.17 16.59
N ALA A 411 -26.75 -7.39 17.45
CA ALA A 411 -26.14 -6.82 18.65
C ALA A 411 -26.36 -7.73 19.87
N TYR A 412 -25.29 -8.34 20.39
CA TYR A 412 -25.30 -9.21 21.56
C TYR A 412 -24.89 -8.46 22.83
N SER A 413 -25.62 -8.66 23.93
CA SER A 413 -25.29 -8.07 25.24
C SER A 413 -23.97 -8.61 25.78
N ALA A 414 -23.18 -7.81 26.49
CA ALA A 414 -21.81 -8.13 26.90
C ALA A 414 -21.63 -9.41 27.73
N ARG A 415 -22.72 -9.92 28.32
CA ARG A 415 -22.75 -11.10 29.20
C ARG A 415 -23.38 -12.34 28.53
N THR A 416 -23.70 -12.30 27.24
CA THR A 416 -24.11 -13.51 26.48
C THR A 416 -22.88 -14.35 26.09
N PRO A 417 -23.00 -15.68 25.92
CA PRO A 417 -21.85 -16.53 25.60
C PRO A 417 -21.20 -16.15 24.26
N GLU A 418 -21.97 -15.73 23.26
CA GLU A 418 -21.45 -15.32 21.94
C GLU A 418 -20.62 -14.04 22.03
N ALA A 419 -21.08 -13.07 22.84
CA ALA A 419 -20.31 -11.85 23.11
C ALA A 419 -19.03 -12.15 23.89
N ILE A 420 -19.07 -13.07 24.85
CA ILE A 420 -17.91 -13.50 25.64
C ILE A 420 -16.86 -14.21 24.75
N GLU A 421 -17.28 -15.10 23.86
CA GLU A 421 -16.39 -15.76 22.89
C GLU A 421 -15.78 -14.74 21.91
N ARG A 422 -16.61 -13.88 21.29
CA ARG A 422 -16.13 -12.85 20.35
C ARG A 422 -15.14 -11.90 21.02
N ARG A 423 -15.39 -11.54 22.28
CA ARG A 423 -14.49 -10.72 23.13
C ARG A 423 -13.17 -11.41 23.40
N GLU A 424 -13.17 -12.72 23.70
CA GLU A 424 -11.94 -13.47 23.90
C GLU A 424 -11.12 -13.55 22.60
N ILE A 425 -11.75 -13.84 21.46
CA ILE A 425 -11.09 -13.85 20.14
C ILE A 425 -10.40 -12.50 19.85
N LEU A 426 -11.07 -11.38 20.13
CA LEU A 426 -10.49 -10.04 19.98
C LEU A 426 -9.33 -9.79 20.96
N GLN A 427 -9.46 -10.20 22.23
CA GLN A 427 -8.41 -10.02 23.23
C GLN A 427 -7.17 -10.88 22.91
N GLN A 428 -7.34 -12.14 22.51
CA GLN A 428 -6.23 -13.00 22.09
C GLN A 428 -5.49 -12.40 20.88
N ASN A 429 -6.22 -11.92 19.86
CA ASN A 429 -5.62 -11.27 18.70
C ASN A 429 -4.85 -10.00 19.07
N LEU A 430 -5.40 -9.14 19.93
CA LEU A 430 -4.70 -7.95 20.45
C LEU A 430 -3.37 -8.36 21.12
N ILE A 431 -3.39 -9.36 22.01
CA ILE A 431 -2.19 -9.83 22.71
C ILE A 431 -1.13 -10.33 21.73
N ILE A 432 -1.50 -11.16 20.75
CA ILE A 432 -0.56 -11.73 19.78
C ILE A 432 0.03 -10.65 18.87
N GLN A 433 -0.78 -9.71 18.38
CA GLN A 433 -0.31 -8.65 17.49
C GLN A 433 0.54 -7.61 18.23
N THR A 434 0.24 -7.30 19.49
CA THR A 434 1.11 -6.48 20.33
C THR A 434 2.43 -7.20 20.67
N ALA A 435 2.41 -8.51 20.93
CA ALA A 435 3.64 -9.29 21.10
C ALA A 435 4.50 -9.29 19.80
N ASN A 436 3.87 -9.40 18.63
CA ASN A 436 4.55 -9.23 17.34
C ASN A 436 5.20 -7.84 17.22
N ALA A 437 4.48 -6.79 17.62
CA ALA A 437 4.97 -5.41 17.65
C ALA A 437 6.17 -5.21 18.60
N VAL A 438 6.24 -5.92 19.73
CA VAL A 438 7.40 -5.88 20.65
C VAL A 438 8.65 -6.49 20.01
N VAL A 439 8.50 -7.57 19.21
CA VAL A 439 9.64 -8.28 18.60
C VAL A 439 10.12 -7.65 17.28
N GLN A 440 9.28 -6.91 16.56
CA GLN A 440 9.63 -6.33 15.26
C GLN A 440 10.85 -5.36 15.31
N PRO A 441 10.98 -4.44 16.29
CA PRO A 441 12.18 -3.60 16.43
C PRO A 441 13.45 -4.39 16.70
N LEU A 442 13.35 -5.47 17.50
CA LEU A 442 14.49 -6.34 17.81
C LEU A 442 15.04 -6.97 16.53
N LEU A 443 14.15 -7.50 15.69
CA LEU A 443 14.46 -8.07 14.38
C LEU A 443 15.08 -7.03 13.41
N ASN A 444 14.63 -5.77 13.47
CA ASN A 444 15.16 -4.71 12.61
C ASN A 444 16.57 -4.28 13.02
N ARG A 445 16.80 -4.04 14.31
CA ARG A 445 17.98 -3.32 14.81
C ARG A 445 19.06 -4.17 15.46
N LEU A 446 18.68 -5.27 16.13
CA LEU A 446 19.58 -6.03 17.01
C LEU A 446 19.64 -7.54 16.69
N GLY A 447 18.83 -8.04 15.75
CA GLY A 447 18.67 -9.48 15.53
C GLY A 447 19.92 -10.25 15.09
N ASP A 448 20.94 -9.57 14.58
CA ASP A 448 22.21 -10.19 14.21
C ASP A 448 23.22 -10.26 15.39
N LEU A 449 22.89 -9.74 16.58
CA LEU A 449 23.76 -9.75 17.77
C LEU A 449 23.71 -11.07 18.54
N GLU A 450 24.87 -11.67 18.80
CA GLU A 450 24.98 -12.97 19.49
C GLU A 450 24.33 -13.02 20.89
N ILE A 451 24.42 -11.95 21.68
CA ILE A 451 23.79 -11.88 23.01
C ILE A 451 22.26 -11.95 22.91
N ILE A 452 21.67 -11.36 21.85
CA ILE A 452 20.22 -11.47 21.61
C ILE A 452 19.85 -12.89 21.19
N LYS A 453 20.62 -13.49 20.27
CA LYS A 453 20.38 -14.86 19.80
C LYS A 453 20.40 -15.87 20.95
N GLN A 454 21.40 -15.76 21.84
CA GLN A 454 21.59 -16.68 22.96
C GLN A 454 20.55 -16.53 24.08
N ASN A 455 20.01 -15.33 24.29
CA ASN A 455 19.07 -15.05 25.39
C ASN A 455 17.58 -15.09 25.01
N PHE A 456 17.26 -14.98 23.71
CA PHE A 456 15.88 -14.84 23.24
C PHE A 456 15.47 -15.82 22.12
N TYR A 457 16.38 -16.28 21.26
CA TYR A 457 15.99 -16.96 20.01
C TYR A 457 15.95 -18.48 20.13
N ASP A 458 15.01 -19.10 19.41
CA ASP A 458 14.94 -20.54 19.27
C ASP A 458 16.23 -21.09 18.64
N ARG A 459 16.74 -22.20 19.17
CA ARG A 459 18.02 -22.81 18.78
C ARG A 459 18.08 -23.22 17.31
N SER A 460 16.92 -23.48 16.68
CA SER A 460 16.81 -23.78 15.24
C SER A 460 16.88 -22.56 14.32
N LEU A 461 16.90 -21.34 14.88
CA LEU A 461 16.90 -20.07 14.16
C LEU A 461 18.12 -19.18 14.50
N ILE A 462 19.14 -19.71 15.18
CA ILE A 462 20.32 -18.92 15.61
C ILE A 462 21.24 -18.51 14.45
N SER A 463 21.33 -19.27 13.34
CA SER A 463 22.28 -18.89 12.28
C SER A 463 21.84 -17.62 11.56
N SER A 464 22.79 -16.75 11.21
CA SER A 464 22.50 -15.51 10.47
C SER A 464 21.81 -15.77 9.12
N ARG A 465 21.89 -17.00 8.57
CA ARG A 465 21.14 -17.43 7.39
C ARG A 465 19.68 -17.73 7.68
N GLU A 466 19.36 -18.36 8.81
CA GLU A 466 17.97 -18.53 9.26
C GLU A 466 17.35 -17.18 9.62
N ILE A 467 18.04 -16.33 10.37
CA ILE A 467 17.57 -14.98 10.75
C ILE A 467 17.29 -14.13 9.51
N ALA A 468 18.19 -14.14 8.52
CA ALA A 468 17.95 -13.45 7.25
C ALA A 468 16.77 -14.04 6.45
N ARG A 469 16.60 -15.37 6.43
CA ARG A 469 15.44 -16.04 5.80
C ARG A 469 14.13 -15.63 6.50
N PHE A 470 14.13 -15.61 7.83
CA PHE A 470 12.99 -15.24 8.66
C PHE A 470 12.57 -13.78 8.45
N ARG A 471 13.52 -12.84 8.51
CA ARG A 471 13.29 -11.41 8.20
C ARG A 471 12.79 -11.20 6.76
N ASN A 472 13.28 -11.97 5.79
CA ASN A 472 12.78 -11.95 4.43
C ASN A 472 11.34 -12.47 4.32
N ASN A 473 10.98 -13.54 5.04
CA ASN A 473 9.61 -14.07 5.08
C ASN A 473 8.63 -13.06 5.69
N LEU A 474 9.00 -12.39 6.78
CA LEU A 474 8.22 -11.29 7.38
C LEU A 474 8.10 -10.09 6.41
N SER A 475 9.18 -9.74 5.71
CA SER A 475 9.16 -8.69 4.68
C SER A 475 8.25 -9.04 3.50
N TRP A 476 8.03 -10.33 3.23
CA TRP A 476 7.04 -10.79 2.24
C TRP A 476 5.60 -10.80 2.79
N LYS A 477 5.41 -11.13 4.08
CA LYS A 477 4.12 -11.01 4.78
C LYS A 477 3.56 -9.60 4.66
N TYR A 478 4.30 -8.56 5.06
CA TYR A 478 3.76 -7.18 5.04
C TYR A 478 3.37 -6.75 3.62
N ARG A 479 4.21 -7.03 2.61
CA ARG A 479 3.95 -6.68 1.21
C ARG A 479 2.74 -7.43 0.62
N ARG A 480 2.58 -8.72 0.94
CA ARG A 480 1.40 -9.48 0.51
C ARG A 480 0.14 -9.00 1.23
N TRP A 481 0.23 -8.71 2.52
CA TRP A 481 -0.88 -8.18 3.30
C TRP A 481 -1.40 -6.87 2.71
N GLU A 482 -0.53 -5.86 2.58
CA GLU A 482 -0.87 -4.53 2.09
C GLU A 482 -1.48 -4.54 0.67
N LEU A 483 -0.89 -5.34 -0.24
CA LEU A 483 -1.24 -5.33 -1.67
C LEU A 483 -2.30 -6.36 -2.07
N VAL A 484 -2.49 -7.45 -1.31
CA VAL A 484 -3.31 -8.60 -1.71
C VAL A 484 -4.27 -9.07 -0.61
N ASP A 485 -3.76 -9.50 0.55
CA ASP A 485 -4.59 -10.20 1.53
C ASP A 485 -5.58 -9.25 2.24
N GLU A 486 -5.16 -8.01 2.54
CA GLU A 486 -6.02 -6.99 3.17
C GLU A 486 -7.09 -6.45 2.21
N PRO A 487 -6.81 -6.08 0.94
CA PRO A 487 -7.85 -5.77 -0.05
C PRO A 487 -8.89 -6.87 -0.23
N ILE A 488 -8.47 -8.14 -0.29
CA ILE A 488 -9.37 -9.28 -0.39
C ILE A 488 -10.24 -9.41 0.87
N ALA A 489 -9.66 -9.29 2.06
CA ALA A 489 -10.43 -9.31 3.32
C ALA A 489 -11.40 -8.12 3.47
N ILE A 490 -11.09 -6.95 2.91
CA ILE A 490 -12.00 -5.80 2.84
C ILE A 490 -13.18 -6.11 1.91
N PHE A 491 -12.92 -6.63 0.71
CA PHE A 491 -13.95 -7.02 -0.26
C PHE A 491 -14.88 -8.11 0.29
N GLU A 492 -14.32 -9.16 0.89
CA GLU A 492 -15.06 -10.25 1.55
C GLU A 492 -15.70 -9.83 2.90
N SER A 493 -15.60 -8.55 3.30
CA SER A 493 -16.15 -8.00 4.55
C SER A 493 -15.80 -8.84 5.79
N ARG A 494 -14.51 -9.14 5.96
CA ARG A 494 -14.00 -9.89 7.11
C ARG A 494 -12.75 -9.28 7.73
N TYR A 495 -12.49 -9.68 8.96
CA TYR A 495 -11.19 -9.55 9.62
C TYR A 495 -10.62 -10.94 9.89
N ASP A 496 -9.38 -11.14 9.46
CA ASP A 496 -8.58 -12.31 9.83
C ASP A 496 -7.85 -12.02 11.14
N LEU A 497 -8.05 -12.88 12.14
CA LEU A 497 -7.58 -12.72 13.51
C LEU A 497 -6.73 -13.94 13.93
N LEU A 498 -5.80 -13.72 14.85
CA LEU A 498 -4.99 -14.78 15.46
C LEU A 498 -5.58 -15.18 16.81
N VAL A 499 -5.74 -16.49 17.04
CA VAL A 499 -6.22 -17.06 18.30
C VAL A 499 -5.36 -18.25 18.71
N ILE A 500 -5.28 -18.51 20.00
CA ILE A 500 -4.52 -19.61 20.58
C ILE A 500 -5.49 -20.74 20.91
N SER A 501 -5.22 -21.93 20.39
CA SER A 501 -5.91 -23.15 20.83
C SER A 501 -4.92 -24.15 21.42
N ASP A 502 -5.47 -25.19 22.05
CA ASP A 502 -4.81 -26.43 22.47
C ASP A 502 -3.53 -26.84 21.69
N ILE A 503 -3.57 -26.82 20.35
CA ILE A 503 -2.48 -27.24 19.47
C ILE A 503 -1.56 -26.11 19.00
N GLY A 504 -1.94 -24.83 19.15
CA GLY A 504 -1.11 -23.69 18.74
C GLY A 504 -1.88 -22.44 18.31
N ILE A 505 -1.17 -21.48 17.73
CA ILE A 505 -1.72 -20.20 17.23
C ILE A 505 -2.29 -20.42 15.82
N LYS A 506 -3.60 -20.33 15.66
CA LYS A 506 -4.32 -20.48 14.38
C LYS A 506 -4.93 -19.16 13.91
N LYS A 507 -5.20 -19.07 12.61
CA LYS A 507 -5.96 -17.96 12.02
C LYS A 507 -7.45 -18.31 12.02
N VAL A 508 -8.30 -17.38 12.42
CA VAL A 508 -9.76 -17.44 12.28
C VAL A 508 -10.25 -16.17 11.58
N SER A 509 -11.39 -16.22 10.91
CA SER A 509 -11.97 -15.04 10.25
C SER A 509 -13.34 -14.73 10.84
N ILE A 510 -13.60 -13.45 11.11
CA ILE A 510 -14.92 -12.96 11.54
C ILE A 510 -15.50 -12.00 10.51
N TYR A 511 -16.82 -12.04 10.30
CA TYR A 511 -17.52 -11.08 9.46
C TYR A 511 -17.59 -9.70 10.14
N SER A 512 -17.41 -8.64 9.34
CA SER A 512 -17.61 -7.25 9.74
C SER A 512 -17.85 -6.38 8.50
N PRO A 513 -18.85 -5.48 8.45
CA PRO A 513 -19.08 -4.64 7.27
C PRO A 513 -17.96 -3.62 7.03
N ARG A 514 -17.17 -3.78 5.96
CA ARG A 514 -15.99 -2.94 5.64
C ARG A 514 -16.17 -2.03 4.42
N ARG A 515 -17.42 -1.63 4.11
CA ARG A 515 -17.76 -0.82 2.91
C ARG A 515 -16.97 0.49 2.81
N GLN A 516 -16.79 1.22 3.90
CA GLN A 516 -16.03 2.48 3.89
C GLN A 516 -14.54 2.28 3.55
N GLU A 517 -13.96 1.14 3.91
CA GLU A 517 -12.58 0.79 3.53
C GLU A 517 -12.50 0.32 2.07
N LEU A 518 -13.53 -0.37 1.58
CA LEU A 518 -13.66 -0.79 0.18
C LEU A 518 -13.72 0.42 -0.76
N GLU A 519 -14.50 1.43 -0.41
CA GLU A 519 -14.61 2.73 -1.10
C GLU A 519 -13.30 3.54 -1.09
N GLN A 520 -12.38 3.22 -0.17
CA GLN A 520 -11.05 3.84 -0.07
C GLN A 520 -9.95 3.04 -0.79
N LEU A 521 -10.23 1.83 -1.29
CA LEU A 521 -9.25 1.05 -2.06
C LEU A 521 -8.94 1.74 -3.39
N ASN A 522 -7.65 1.89 -3.68
CA ASN A 522 -7.17 2.60 -4.87
C ASN A 522 -5.95 1.88 -5.49
N GLY A 523 -5.69 2.15 -6.77
CA GLY A 523 -4.54 1.61 -7.50
C GLY A 523 -4.49 0.07 -7.48
N ILE A 524 -3.31 -0.49 -7.14
CA ILE A 524 -3.09 -1.95 -7.11
C ILE A 524 -4.05 -2.67 -6.15
N ARG A 525 -4.39 -2.05 -5.00
CA ARG A 525 -5.28 -2.66 -3.99
C ARG A 525 -6.70 -2.86 -4.54
N LEU A 526 -7.22 -1.89 -5.28
CA LEU A 526 -8.50 -2.01 -5.99
C LEU A 526 -8.41 -2.95 -7.21
N ALA A 527 -7.29 -2.93 -7.93
CA ALA A 527 -7.08 -3.84 -9.05
C ALA A 527 -7.11 -5.33 -8.62
N VAL A 528 -6.59 -5.65 -7.43
CA VAL A 528 -6.67 -7.01 -6.87
C VAL A 528 -8.11 -7.42 -6.58
N THR A 529 -8.95 -6.58 -5.98
CA THR A 529 -10.35 -6.95 -5.71
C THR A 529 -11.14 -7.14 -7.01
N ILE A 530 -10.89 -6.32 -8.04
CA ILE A 530 -11.49 -6.49 -9.37
C ILE A 530 -11.02 -7.79 -10.04
N ILE A 531 -9.72 -8.14 -9.94
CA ILE A 531 -9.20 -9.41 -10.47
C ILE A 531 -9.79 -10.62 -9.75
N TYR A 532 -10.02 -10.51 -8.43
CA TYR A 532 -10.64 -11.55 -7.61
C TYR A 532 -12.12 -11.76 -7.99
N GLU A 533 -12.90 -10.69 -8.10
CA GLU A 533 -14.29 -10.74 -8.60
C GLU A 533 -14.37 -11.31 -10.04
N PHE A 534 -13.46 -10.87 -10.92
CA PHE A 534 -13.37 -11.34 -12.31
C PHE A 534 -13.02 -12.83 -12.39
N GLN A 535 -12.18 -13.35 -11.47
CA GLN A 535 -11.89 -14.78 -11.36
C GLN A 535 -13.17 -15.57 -11.08
N ASP A 536 -13.94 -15.20 -10.06
CA ASP A 536 -15.16 -15.91 -9.68
C ASP A 536 -16.26 -15.78 -10.74
N ALA A 537 -16.40 -14.61 -11.37
CA ALA A 537 -17.34 -14.38 -12.47
C ALA A 537 -17.03 -15.21 -13.74
N ILE A 538 -15.80 -15.72 -13.91
CA ILE A 538 -15.34 -16.41 -15.13
C ILE A 538 -14.96 -17.87 -14.89
N ALA A 539 -14.61 -18.28 -13.67
CA ALA A 539 -14.37 -19.68 -13.29
C ALA A 539 -15.42 -20.67 -13.84
N PRO A 540 -16.75 -20.48 -13.67
CA PRO A 540 -17.75 -21.40 -14.23
C PRO A 540 -17.78 -21.40 -15.77
N ARG A 541 -17.46 -20.27 -16.41
CA ARG A 541 -17.44 -20.15 -17.88
C ARG A 541 -16.21 -20.84 -18.47
N LEU A 542 -15.04 -20.70 -17.85
CA LEU A 542 -13.81 -21.40 -18.24
C LEU A 542 -13.93 -22.91 -18.04
N GLN A 543 -14.54 -23.39 -16.95
CA GLN A 543 -14.82 -24.81 -16.75
C GLN A 543 -15.71 -25.39 -17.87
N GLY A 544 -16.66 -24.61 -18.40
CA GLY A 544 -17.43 -24.97 -19.60
C GLY A 544 -16.54 -25.20 -20.83
N VAL A 545 -15.65 -24.26 -21.14
CA VAL A 545 -14.73 -24.36 -22.29
C VAL A 545 -13.72 -25.50 -22.12
N VAL A 546 -13.11 -25.64 -20.94
CA VAL A 546 -12.12 -26.69 -20.65
C VAL A 546 -12.76 -28.08 -20.68
N SER A 547 -13.96 -28.25 -20.15
CA SER A 547 -14.67 -29.55 -20.21
C SER A 547 -15.17 -29.89 -21.61
N TRP A 548 -15.54 -28.90 -22.43
CA TRP A 548 -15.83 -29.09 -23.86
C TRP A 548 -14.57 -29.50 -24.64
N MET A 549 -13.45 -28.80 -24.44
CA MET A 549 -12.17 -29.10 -25.08
C MET A 549 -11.63 -30.48 -24.66
N GLY A 550 -11.79 -30.86 -23.39
CA GLY A 550 -11.49 -32.20 -22.88
C GLY A 550 -12.33 -33.29 -23.56
N LYS A 551 -13.64 -33.07 -23.73
CA LYS A 551 -14.51 -33.97 -24.53
C LYS A 551 -14.04 -34.07 -25.99
N GLY A 552 -13.61 -32.96 -26.59
CA GLY A 552 -13.00 -32.95 -27.92
C GLY A 552 -11.73 -33.79 -28.01
N ILE A 553 -10.80 -33.65 -27.06
CA ILE A 553 -9.57 -34.44 -26.99
C ILE A 553 -9.89 -35.94 -26.82
N VAL A 554 -10.80 -36.29 -25.91
CA VAL A 554 -11.25 -37.69 -25.71
C VAL A 554 -11.92 -38.26 -26.97
N TYR A 555 -12.72 -37.47 -27.69
CA TYR A 555 -13.30 -37.87 -28.97
C TYR A 555 -12.23 -38.13 -30.04
N ILE A 556 -11.24 -37.25 -30.18
CA ILE A 556 -10.12 -37.43 -31.13
C ILE A 556 -9.35 -38.70 -30.78
N LEU A 557 -9.04 -38.93 -29.51
CA LEU A 557 -8.29 -40.12 -29.07
C LEU A 557 -9.07 -41.42 -29.33
N THR A 558 -10.36 -41.46 -28.99
CA THR A 558 -11.16 -42.68 -29.02
C THR A 558 -11.81 -42.97 -30.38
N GLN A 559 -12.36 -41.97 -31.07
CA GLN A 559 -13.09 -42.15 -32.32
C GLN A 559 -12.22 -41.93 -33.56
N ILE A 560 -11.21 -41.05 -33.52
CA ILE A 560 -10.34 -40.81 -34.68
C ILE A 560 -9.12 -41.74 -34.62
N LEU A 561 -8.28 -41.63 -33.58
CA LEU A 561 -7.12 -42.52 -33.41
C LEU A 561 -7.55 -43.98 -33.19
N GLY A 562 -8.48 -44.23 -32.27
CA GLY A 562 -8.96 -45.59 -31.97
C GLY A 562 -9.55 -46.33 -33.20
N ARG A 563 -10.38 -45.66 -34.01
CA ARG A 563 -10.88 -46.26 -35.26
C ARG A 563 -9.82 -46.34 -36.34
N GLY A 564 -8.91 -45.37 -36.45
CA GLY A 564 -7.79 -45.41 -37.39
C GLY A 564 -6.91 -46.64 -37.16
N ILE A 565 -6.50 -46.87 -35.91
CA ILE A 565 -5.74 -48.06 -35.50
C ILE A 565 -6.58 -49.34 -35.76
N GLY A 566 -7.87 -49.34 -35.40
CA GLY A 566 -8.77 -50.48 -35.66
C GLY A 566 -8.91 -50.83 -37.14
N LEU A 567 -8.93 -49.85 -38.04
CA LEU A 567 -8.95 -50.05 -39.50
C LEU A 567 -7.61 -50.58 -40.02
N ILE A 568 -6.48 -50.08 -39.51
CA ILE A 568 -5.14 -50.59 -39.86
C ILE A 568 -4.99 -52.05 -39.43
N VAL A 569 -5.37 -52.39 -38.20
CA VAL A 569 -5.36 -53.77 -37.69
C VAL A 569 -6.27 -54.67 -38.53
N ARG A 570 -7.47 -54.20 -38.89
CA ARG A 570 -8.40 -54.95 -39.74
C ARG A 570 -7.86 -55.19 -41.15
N GLY A 571 -7.20 -54.18 -41.75
CA GLY A 571 -6.54 -54.29 -43.05
C GLY A 571 -5.36 -55.26 -43.03
N ILE A 572 -4.54 -55.25 -41.97
CA ILE A 572 -3.45 -56.21 -41.77
C ILE A 572 -4.00 -57.64 -41.64
N ILE A 573 -5.04 -57.85 -40.83
CA ILE A 573 -5.69 -59.17 -40.67
C ILE A 573 -6.26 -59.66 -42.00
N GLN A 574 -6.87 -58.79 -42.80
CA GLN A 574 -7.39 -59.14 -44.12
C GLN A 574 -6.27 -59.48 -45.12
N GLY A 575 -5.19 -58.69 -45.18
CA GLY A 575 -4.04 -58.93 -46.06
C GLY A 575 -3.25 -60.21 -45.72
N VAL A 576 -3.06 -60.48 -44.43
CA VAL A 576 -2.47 -61.74 -43.94
C VAL A 576 -3.40 -62.93 -44.24
N GLY A 577 -4.73 -62.74 -44.11
CA GLY A 577 -5.73 -63.72 -44.49
C GLY A 577 -5.65 -64.12 -45.97
N SER A 578 -5.56 -63.16 -46.89
CA SER A 578 -5.41 -63.44 -48.32
C SER A 578 -4.08 -64.15 -48.65
N ALA A 579 -2.97 -63.74 -48.06
CA ALA A 579 -1.66 -64.39 -48.27
C ALA A 579 -1.62 -65.85 -47.78
N LEU A 580 -2.34 -66.15 -46.69
CA LEU A 580 -2.53 -67.53 -46.20
C LEU A 580 -3.52 -68.35 -47.03
N GLN A 581 -4.32 -67.71 -47.88
CA GLN A 581 -5.27 -68.39 -48.76
C GLN A 581 -4.64 -68.71 -50.12
N GLU A 582 -3.87 -67.80 -50.72
CA GLU A 582 -3.09 -68.07 -51.93
C GLU A 582 -2.07 -69.21 -51.72
N THR A 583 -1.38 -69.23 -50.59
CA THR A 583 -0.46 -70.32 -50.22
C THR A 583 -1.13 -71.67 -49.95
N ARG A 584 -2.47 -71.73 -49.83
CA ARG A 584 -3.23 -72.98 -49.72
C ARG A 584 -3.82 -73.48 -51.04
N PHE A 585 -4.09 -72.61 -52.00
CA PHE A 585 -4.62 -73.02 -53.32
C PHE A 585 -3.53 -73.32 -54.37
N GLY A 586 -2.27 -72.99 -54.09
CA GLY A 586 -1.13 -73.27 -54.98
C GLY A 586 -0.67 -74.74 -55.11
N LYS A 587 -1.37 -75.71 -54.51
CA LYS A 587 -1.08 -77.15 -54.67
C LYS A 587 -2.30 -77.96 -55.11
N GLY A 588 -2.50 -78.03 -56.42
CA GLY A 588 -3.16 -79.16 -57.05
C GLY A 588 -2.48 -80.48 -56.64
N ALA A 589 -3.24 -81.55 -56.40
CA ALA A 589 -3.90 -82.33 -57.45
C ALA A 589 -2.92 -83.25 -58.23
N GLU A 590 -2.18 -84.08 -57.50
CA GLU A 590 -1.68 -85.36 -58.03
C GLU A 590 -2.02 -86.48 -57.04
N ARG A 591 -2.49 -87.62 -57.59
CA ARG A 591 -2.72 -88.94 -56.94
C ARG A 591 -3.86 -88.98 -55.89
N GLY A 592 -4.90 -89.81 -56.07
CA GLY A 592 -5.28 -90.58 -57.27
C GLY A 592 -6.27 -91.71 -56.99
N LYS A 593 -7.02 -92.09 -58.04
CA LYS A 593 -7.99 -93.20 -58.14
C LYS A 593 -9.12 -93.20 -57.11
#